data_AF-A0A954G113-F1
#
_entry.id   AF-A0A954G113-F1
#
_cell.length_a   1.000
_cell.length_b   1.000
_cell.length_c   1.000
_cell.angle_alpha   90.00
_cell.angle_beta   90.00
_cell.angle_gamma   90.00
#
_symmetry.space_group_name_H-M   'P 1'
#
loop_
_entity.id
_entity.type
_entity.pdbx_description
1 polymer ?
#
loop_
_entity_poly.entity_id
_entity_poly.type
_entity_poly.pdbx_seq_one_letter_code
_entity_poly.pdbx_strand_id
1 'polypeptide(L)'
;VTTLAERGHRVVETEDMESGLAGNDIVYLTRIQEERFTNRMEADIYRGRFRLNQAVYTRYCQPKTVIMHPLPRDSRAEANELDNDLNQNPGLAIFRQTDNGVLIRMALFALILDVVHTIDHTSSDVGWYTDRRFKFV
;
A
#
# COMPACT_ATOMS: atom_id res chain seq x y z
N VAL A 1 -18.20 4.91 6.96
CA VAL A 1 -18.08 3.95 8.09
C VAL A 1 -19.36 3.19 8.35
N THR A 2 -20.51 3.85 8.39
CA THR A 2 -21.84 3.24 8.61
C THR A 2 -22.13 2.04 7.69
N THR A 3 -21.89 2.16 6.38
CA THR A 3 -22.15 1.07 5.42
C THR A 3 -21.31 -0.20 5.66
N LEU A 4 -20.09 -0.06 6.19
CA LEU A 4 -19.24 -1.20 6.52
C LEU A 4 -19.75 -1.89 7.79
N ALA A 5 -20.11 -1.09 8.79
CA ALA A 5 -20.67 -1.59 10.04
C ALA A 5 -22.02 -2.28 9.84
N GLU A 6 -22.90 -1.70 9.01
CA GLU A 6 -24.19 -2.29 8.61
C GLU A 6 -24.05 -3.66 7.92
N ARG A 7 -22.91 -3.91 7.27
CA ARG A 7 -22.57 -5.19 6.65
C ARG A 7 -21.85 -6.16 7.58
N GLY A 8 -21.79 -5.86 8.88
CA GLY A 8 -21.20 -6.73 9.90
C GLY A 8 -19.69 -6.61 10.06
N HIS A 9 -19.04 -5.64 9.42
CA HIS A 9 -17.61 -5.38 9.63
C HIS A 9 -17.39 -4.54 10.89
N ARG A 10 -16.38 -4.91 11.69
CA ARG A 10 -15.92 -4.07 12.80
C ARG A 10 -15.08 -2.93 12.25
N VAL A 11 -15.49 -1.69 12.49
CA VAL A 11 -14.75 -0.49 12.13
C VAL A 11 -14.35 0.24 13.41
N VAL A 12 -13.07 0.60 13.51
CA VAL A 12 -12.51 1.38 14.62
C VAL A 12 -11.83 2.60 14.03
N GLU A 13 -12.16 3.78 14.54
CA GLU A 13 -11.54 5.04 14.15
C GLU A 13 -10.70 5.55 15.32
N THR A 14 -9.51 6.08 15.03
CA THR A 14 -8.61 6.64 16.02
C THR A 14 -7.76 7.74 15.39
N GLU A 15 -7.42 8.76 16.17
CA GLU A 15 -6.46 9.80 15.81
C GLU A 15 -5.04 9.49 16.31
N ASP A 16 -4.90 8.41 17.07
CA ASP A 16 -3.61 7.90 17.54
C ASP A 16 -3.13 6.76 16.63
N MET A 17 -2.10 7.07 15.84
CA MET A 17 -1.47 6.13 14.93
C MET A 17 -0.90 4.93 15.68
N GLU A 18 -0.32 5.13 16.86
CA GLU A 18 0.44 4.09 17.55
C GLU A 18 -0.48 2.98 18.05
N SER A 19 -1.57 3.34 18.74
CA SER A 19 -2.63 2.37 19.09
C SER A 19 -3.32 1.81 17.86
N GLY A 20 -3.50 2.62 16.82
CA GLY A 20 -4.11 2.21 15.56
C GLY A 20 -3.33 1.17 14.78
N LEU A 21 -2.01 1.07 14.97
CA LEU A 21 -1.13 0.08 14.30
C LEU A 21 -1.14 -1.29 14.99
N ALA A 22 -1.44 -1.34 16.29
CA ALA A 22 -1.30 -2.53 17.09
C ALA A 22 -2.28 -3.64 16.67
N GLY A 23 -1.73 -4.82 16.36
CA GLY A 23 -2.52 -6.02 16.06
C GLY A 23 -3.09 -6.10 14.64
N ASN A 24 -2.66 -5.23 13.72
CA ASN A 24 -3.05 -5.31 12.31
C ASN A 24 -2.10 -6.19 11.49
N ASP A 25 -2.66 -6.99 10.59
CA ASP A 25 -1.90 -7.77 9.61
C ASP A 25 -1.45 -6.92 8.41
N ILE A 26 -2.22 -5.89 8.07
CA ILE A 26 -1.98 -5.01 6.91
C ILE A 26 -2.09 -3.56 7.35
N VAL A 27 -1.09 -2.76 6.99
CA VAL A 27 -1.09 -1.31 7.10
C VAL A 27 -1.15 -0.73 5.70
N TYR A 28 -2.30 -0.18 5.33
CA TYR A 28 -2.49 0.51 4.05
C TYR A 28 -2.32 2.00 4.26
N LEU A 29 -1.13 2.52 3.94
CA LEU A 29 -0.78 3.91 4.17
C LEU A 29 -1.07 4.75 2.93
N THR A 30 -1.42 6.02 3.14
CA THR A 30 -1.67 6.99 2.06
C THR A 30 -1.04 8.33 2.41
N ARG A 31 -0.64 9.11 1.40
CA ARG A 31 -0.20 10.50 1.62
C ARG A 31 -1.31 11.36 2.20
N ILE A 32 -0.93 12.32 3.05
CA ILE A 32 -1.83 13.41 3.44
C ILE A 32 -1.93 14.36 2.25
N GLN A 33 -3.14 14.56 1.75
CA GLN A 33 -3.41 15.46 0.63
C GLN A 33 -3.58 16.89 1.14
N GLU A 34 -2.46 17.58 1.39
CA GLU A 34 -2.44 18.98 1.87
C GLU A 34 -3.33 19.90 1.01
N GLU A 35 -3.46 19.61 -0.29
CA GLU A 35 -4.31 20.36 -1.22
C GLU A 35 -5.82 20.30 -0.90
N ARG A 36 -6.25 19.41 0.01
CA ARG A 36 -7.66 19.26 0.41
C ARG A 36 -8.04 20.07 1.64
N PHE A 37 -7.07 20.68 2.32
CA PHE A 37 -7.34 21.52 3.50
C PHE A 37 -7.73 22.93 3.07
N THR A 38 -8.67 23.54 3.81
CA THR A 38 -9.13 24.91 3.54
C THR A 38 -8.06 25.94 3.91
N ASN A 39 -7.21 25.63 4.89
CA ASN A 39 -6.12 26.49 5.32
C ASN A 39 -4.84 25.66 5.56
N ARG A 40 -3.68 26.30 5.37
CA ARG A 40 -2.37 25.64 5.49
C ARG A 40 -2.00 25.30 6.93
N MET A 41 -2.42 26.12 7.90
CA MET A 41 -2.13 25.90 9.32
C MET A 41 -2.74 24.59 9.85
N GLU A 42 -3.90 24.20 9.35
CA GLU A 42 -4.58 22.94 9.70
C GLU A 42 -3.83 21.74 9.12
N ALA A 43 -3.37 21.82 7.87
CA ALA A 43 -2.53 20.79 7.28
C ALA A 43 -1.21 20.62 8.05
N ASP A 44 -0.63 21.72 8.53
CA ASP A 44 0.63 21.73 9.27
C ASP A 44 0.54 20.92 10.58
N ILE A 45 -0.63 20.81 11.22
CA ILE A 45 -0.85 20.01 12.44
C ILE A 45 -0.63 18.51 12.17
N TYR A 46 -0.92 18.05 10.96
CA TYR A 46 -0.84 16.63 10.59
C TYR A 46 0.49 16.27 9.92
N ARG A 47 1.29 17.28 9.56
CA ARG A 47 2.55 17.08 8.85
C ARG A 47 3.52 16.25 9.70
N GLY A 48 3.95 15.11 9.17
CA GLY A 48 4.85 14.18 9.85
C GLY A 48 4.22 13.38 11.00
N ARG A 49 3.02 13.75 11.49
CA ARG A 49 2.34 13.07 12.60
C ARG A 49 2.02 11.61 12.30
N PHE A 50 1.67 11.31 11.05
CA PHE A 50 1.31 9.97 10.59
C PHE A 50 2.44 9.28 9.81
N ARG A 51 3.70 9.64 10.07
CA ARG A 51 4.85 9.02 9.41
C ARG A 51 5.12 7.63 9.96
N LEU A 52 5.23 6.65 9.06
CA LEU A 52 5.74 5.32 9.36
C LEU A 52 7.22 5.22 9.01
N ASN A 53 8.04 4.83 9.99
CA ASN A 53 9.47 4.52 9.85
C ASN A 53 9.79 3.18 10.52
N GLN A 54 11.03 2.69 10.41
CA GLN A 54 11.42 1.40 10.96
C GLN A 54 11.25 1.31 12.48
N ALA A 55 11.46 2.41 13.21
CA ALA A 55 11.30 2.44 14.67
C ALA A 55 9.83 2.27 15.08
N VAL A 56 8.91 3.01 14.45
CA VAL A 56 7.46 2.91 14.67
C VAL A 56 6.97 1.52 14.29
N TYR A 57 7.37 1.00 13.13
CA TYR A 57 7.02 -0.36 12.69
C TYR A 57 7.45 -1.41 13.72
N THR A 58 8.71 -1.37 14.17
CA THR A 58 9.26 -2.36 15.10
C THR A 58 8.57 -2.32 16.46
N ARG A 59 8.11 -1.14 16.89
CA ARG A 59 7.50 -0.94 18.21
C ARG A 59 6.01 -1.28 18.24
N TYR A 60 5.26 -0.95 17.20
CA TYR A 60 3.79 -1.00 17.23
C TYR A 60 3.19 -2.03 16.27
N CYS A 61 3.89 -2.44 15.21
CA CYS A 61 3.39 -3.43 14.27
C CYS A 61 3.73 -4.86 14.72
N GLN A 62 2.91 -5.82 14.30
CA GLN A 62 3.22 -7.24 14.47
C GLN A 62 4.39 -7.64 13.54
N PRO A 63 5.21 -8.66 13.89
CA PRO A 63 6.40 -9.04 13.11
C PRO A 63 6.17 -9.35 11.61
N LYS A 64 4.95 -9.69 11.21
CA LYS A 64 4.57 -10.03 9.83
C LYS A 64 3.64 -9.01 9.17
N THR A 65 3.51 -7.83 9.76
CA THR A 65 2.63 -6.78 9.23
C THR A 65 3.08 -6.38 7.83
N VAL A 66 2.16 -6.44 6.87
CA VAL A 66 2.43 -6.03 5.49
C VAL A 66 2.13 -4.53 5.34
N ILE A 67 3.07 -3.77 4.81
CA ILE A 67 2.92 -2.35 4.53
C ILE A 67 2.58 -2.18 3.05
N MET A 68 1.44 -1.58 2.76
CA MET A 68 0.95 -1.27 1.41
C MET A 68 0.85 0.25 1.22
N HIS A 69 0.99 0.71 -0.02
CA HIS A 69 0.88 2.13 -0.37
C HIS A 69 0.51 2.28 -1.85
N PRO A 70 -0.46 3.15 -2.21
CA PRO A 70 -0.93 3.28 -3.60
C PRO A 70 0.03 4.02 -4.53
N LEU A 71 1.01 4.76 -3.98
CA LEU A 71 1.91 5.67 -4.69
C LEU A 71 1.20 6.91 -5.32
N PRO A 72 1.94 7.98 -5.65
CA PRO A 72 3.34 8.26 -5.27
C PRO A 72 3.46 8.51 -3.76
N ARG A 73 4.66 8.25 -3.21
CA ARG A 73 5.00 8.69 -1.85
C ARG A 73 5.25 10.19 -1.84
N ASP A 74 4.97 10.88 -0.75
CA ASP A 74 5.43 12.27 -0.62
C ASP A 74 6.95 12.30 -0.44
N SER A 75 7.65 13.01 -1.33
CA SER A 75 9.11 13.10 -1.34
C SER A 75 9.65 14.16 -0.40
N ARG A 76 8.80 15.07 0.09
CA ARG A 76 9.21 16.17 0.97
C ARG A 76 9.50 15.63 2.37
N ALA A 77 10.67 15.95 2.92
CA ALA A 77 11.14 15.39 4.18
C ALA A 77 10.23 15.70 5.37
N GLU A 78 9.41 16.73 5.28
CA GLU A 78 8.43 17.16 6.28
C GLU A 78 7.06 16.50 6.09
N ALA A 79 6.66 16.17 4.85
CA ALA A 79 5.36 15.60 4.53
C ALA A 79 5.38 14.08 4.25
N ASN A 80 6.57 13.48 4.17
CA ASN A 80 6.74 12.06 3.90
C ASN A 80 5.97 11.19 4.92
N GLU A 81 5.00 10.44 4.43
CA GLU A 81 4.23 9.47 5.20
C GLU A 81 4.98 8.14 5.40
N LEU A 82 5.90 7.77 4.50
CA LEU A 82 6.58 6.48 4.51
C LEU A 82 8.09 6.62 4.28
N ASP A 83 8.85 6.46 5.35
CA ASP A 83 10.28 6.70 5.35
C ASP A 83 11.07 5.67 4.49
N ASN A 84 12.25 6.10 4.02
CA ASN A 84 13.13 5.30 3.18
C ASN A 84 13.84 4.18 3.96
N ASP A 85 13.94 4.28 5.29
CA ASP A 85 14.52 3.25 6.14
C ASP A 85 13.75 1.91 6.06
N LEU A 86 12.47 1.96 5.69
CA LEU A 86 11.61 0.79 5.45
C LEU A 86 11.80 0.14 4.08
N ASN A 87 12.60 0.70 3.18
CA ASN A 87 12.73 0.18 1.81
C ASN A 87 13.27 -1.25 1.75
N GLN A 88 14.05 -1.68 2.76
CA GLN A 88 14.56 -3.04 2.88
C GLN A 88 13.71 -3.92 3.80
N ASN A 89 12.63 -3.39 4.37
CA ASN A 89 11.75 -4.15 5.23
C ASN A 89 10.98 -5.20 4.41
N PRO A 90 11.04 -6.50 4.75
CA PRO A 90 10.36 -7.54 3.98
C PRO A 90 8.84 -7.37 3.96
N GLY A 91 8.27 -6.76 5.01
CA GLY A 91 6.85 -6.41 5.11
C GLY A 91 6.42 -5.34 4.10
N LEU A 92 7.36 -4.55 3.54
CA LEU A 92 7.02 -3.53 2.56
C LEU A 92 6.64 -4.14 1.20
N ALA A 93 5.38 -3.95 0.78
CA ALA A 93 4.79 -4.60 -0.37
C ALA A 93 4.54 -3.67 -1.58
N ILE A 94 5.05 -2.44 -1.60
CA ILE A 94 4.73 -1.45 -2.64
C ILE A 94 5.04 -1.93 -4.06
N PHE A 95 6.21 -2.53 -4.27
CA PHE A 95 6.58 -3.05 -5.59
C PHE A 95 5.81 -4.32 -5.93
N ARG A 96 5.61 -5.22 -4.95
CA ARG A 96 4.75 -6.40 -5.11
C ARG A 96 3.32 -6.01 -5.51
N GLN A 97 2.76 -4.98 -4.87
CA GLN A 97 1.45 -4.42 -5.18
C GLN A 97 1.39 -3.85 -6.61
N THR A 98 2.40 -3.08 -7.01
CA THR A 98 2.48 -2.51 -8.36
C THR A 98 2.56 -3.60 -9.43
N ASP A 99 3.40 -4.62 -9.20
CA ASP A 99 3.57 -5.77 -10.09
C ASP A 99 2.28 -6.57 -10.23
N ASN A 100 1.59 -6.84 -9.11
CA ASN A 100 0.30 -7.52 -9.10
C ASN A 100 -0.76 -6.75 -9.92
N GLY A 101 -0.66 -5.42 -9.96
CA GLY A 101 -1.55 -4.57 -10.75
C GLY A 101 -1.52 -4.87 -12.26
N VAL A 102 -0.38 -5.33 -12.81
CA VAL A 102 -0.28 -5.73 -14.22
C VAL A 102 -1.14 -6.98 -14.47
N LEU A 103 -0.95 -8.02 -13.65
CA LEU A 103 -1.67 -9.29 -13.79
C LEU A 103 -3.18 -9.11 -13.58
N ILE A 104 -3.58 -8.31 -12.59
CA ILE A 104 -4.99 -8.01 -12.34
C ILE A 104 -5.63 -7.29 -13.54
N ARG A 105 -4.93 -6.33 -14.15
CA ARG A 105 -5.45 -5.67 -15.37
C ARG A 105 -5.53 -6.62 -16.57
N MET A 106 -4.53 -7.48 -16.75
CA MET A 106 -4.57 -8.52 -17.80
C MET A 106 -5.78 -9.43 -17.62
N ALA A 107 -6.01 -9.92 -16.40
CA ALA A 107 -7.17 -10.76 -16.08
C ALA A 107 -8.49 -10.01 -16.31
N LEU A 108 -8.58 -8.75 -15.88
CA LEU A 108 -9.76 -7.92 -16.07
C LEU A 108 -10.07 -7.72 -17.57
N PHE A 109 -9.06 -7.40 -18.39
CA PHE A 109 -9.26 -7.27 -19.84
C PHE A 109 -9.66 -8.58 -20.49
N ALA A 110 -9.04 -9.69 -20.10
CA ALA A 110 -9.38 -11.00 -20.63
C ALA A 110 -10.84 -11.41 -20.36
N LEU A 111 -11.32 -11.14 -19.13
CA LEU A 111 -12.70 -11.42 -18.72
C LEU A 111 -13.71 -10.52 -19.42
N ILE A 112 -13.42 -9.21 -19.51
CA ILE A 112 -14.35 -8.24 -20.13
C ILE A 112 -14.46 -8.46 -21.64
N LEU A 113 -13.35 -8.77 -22.31
CA LEU A 113 -13.31 -9.03 -23.75
C LEU A 113 -13.69 -10.47 -24.11
N ASP A 114 -13.92 -11.32 -23.11
CA ASP A 114 -14.25 -12.75 -23.25
C ASP A 114 -13.21 -13.55 -24.07
N VAL A 115 -11.92 -13.27 -23.85
CA VAL A 115 -10.80 -13.89 -24.58
C VAL A 115 -9.96 -14.83 -23.70
N VAL A 116 -10.44 -15.18 -22.50
CA VAL A 116 -9.70 -16.06 -21.57
C VAL A 116 -9.30 -17.38 -22.24
N HIS A 117 -10.19 -17.94 -23.06
CA HIS A 117 -10.00 -19.21 -23.75
C HIS A 117 -8.97 -19.14 -24.91
N THR A 118 -8.53 -17.95 -25.32
CA THR A 118 -7.54 -17.79 -26.40
C THR A 118 -6.13 -17.45 -25.91
N ILE A 119 -5.97 -17.18 -24.61
CA ILE A 119 -4.69 -16.71 -24.04
C ILE A 119 -3.59 -17.74 -24.27
N ASP A 120 -3.83 -19.01 -23.96
CA ASP A 120 -2.81 -20.05 -24.07
C ASP A 120 -2.34 -20.23 -25.53
N HIS A 121 -3.26 -20.14 -26.49
CA HIS A 121 -2.96 -20.26 -27.92
C HIS A 121 -2.16 -19.09 -28.49
N THR A 122 -2.21 -17.93 -27.82
CA THR A 122 -1.55 -16.68 -28.28
C THR A 122 -0.38 -16.28 -27.39
N SER A 123 -0.15 -17.02 -26.30
CA SER A 123 0.98 -16.81 -25.40
C SER A 123 2.30 -17.20 -26.07
N SER A 124 3.36 -16.49 -25.71
CA SER A 124 4.71 -16.77 -26.18
C SER A 124 5.72 -16.53 -25.06
N ASP A 125 6.87 -17.19 -25.18
CA ASP A 125 7.94 -17.02 -24.20
C ASP A 125 8.43 -15.57 -24.18
N VAL A 126 8.61 -15.08 -22.96
CA VAL A 126 9.06 -13.72 -22.72
C VAL A 126 10.57 -13.65 -22.94
N GLY A 127 10.99 -12.93 -23.99
CA GLY A 127 12.41 -12.80 -24.36
C GLY A 127 13.24 -11.81 -23.54
N TRP A 128 12.65 -11.13 -22.55
CA TRP A 128 13.37 -10.16 -21.71
C TRP A 128 13.72 -10.72 -20.33
N TYR A 129 14.99 -10.58 -19.96
CA TYR A 129 15.54 -10.99 -18.68
C TYR A 129 15.20 -9.98 -17.58
N THR A 130 14.68 -10.46 -16.44
CA THR A 130 14.49 -9.65 -15.23
C THR A 130 15.25 -10.28 -14.07
N ASP A 131 16.33 -9.63 -13.62
CA ASP A 131 17.33 -10.19 -12.70
C ASP A 131 16.81 -10.66 -11.33
N ARG A 132 15.60 -10.25 -10.91
CA ARG A 132 15.10 -10.46 -9.54
C ARG A 132 13.63 -10.83 -9.40
N ARG A 133 12.98 -11.35 -10.44
CA ARG A 133 11.50 -11.47 -10.39
C ARG A 133 10.98 -12.57 -9.44
N PHE A 134 11.77 -13.61 -9.13
CA PHE A 134 11.32 -14.73 -8.29
C PHE A 134 12.47 -15.40 -7.52
N LYS A 135 12.90 -14.84 -6.38
CA LYS A 135 13.76 -15.55 -5.40
C LYS A 135 13.10 -15.80 -4.05
N PHE A 136 11.80 -15.54 -3.95
CA PHE A 136 11.03 -15.73 -2.72
C PHE A 136 9.69 -16.39 -3.07
N VAL A 137 9.76 -17.68 -3.40
CA VAL A 137 8.70 -18.65 -3.09
C VAL A 137 9.33 -19.65 -2.13
#